data_AF-A0A4P5VLH7-F1
#
_entry.id   AF-A0A4P5VLH7-F1
#
_cell.length_a   1.000
_cell.length_b   1.000
_cell.length_c   1.000
_cell.angle_alpha   90.00
_cell.angle_beta   90.00
_cell.angle_gamma   90.00
#
_symmetry.space_group_name_H-M   'P 1'
#
loop_
_entity.id
_entity.type
_entity.pdbx_description
1 polymer ?
#
loop_
_entity_poly.entity_id
_entity_poly.type
_entity_poly.pdbx_seq_one_letter_code
_entity_poly.pdbx_strand_id
1 'polypeptide(L)'
;MSGPGTAAALWSALGSLPLAHLVPTGLGPWGDGMARLMLQPLDLLLLVALVLLAVQNGRSWSDRLALVLPLSWLVGGLGGLLVGRELHLALLCAALVTAVGVLAALEPALRLGKRFLRGGTAALSLLFGLVAGSSLAGHGGALQALLGEAVAIAVVTALLLMALDPPHPRWLALGLRLIGSWIAASGLLMLGWLSRQPL
;
A
#
# COMPACT_ATOMS: atom_id res chain seq x y z
N MET A 1 -6.19 34.85 32.82
CA MET A 1 -5.14 35.23 31.85
C MET A 1 -4.41 33.97 31.40
N SER A 2 -5.01 33.21 30.48
CA SER A 2 -4.48 31.98 29.90
C SER A 2 -3.64 32.32 28.68
N GLY A 3 -2.32 32.20 28.79
CA GLY A 3 -1.38 32.65 27.76
C GLY A 3 -1.46 31.85 26.45
N PRO A 4 -1.10 32.46 25.31
CA PRO A 4 -1.06 31.82 23.97
C PRO A 4 -0.04 30.67 23.84
N GLY A 5 0.71 30.34 24.90
CA GLY A 5 1.73 29.30 24.91
C GLY A 5 1.20 27.87 25.01
N THR A 6 0.00 27.63 25.55
CA THR A 6 -0.53 26.27 25.72
C THR A 6 -0.98 25.66 24.39
N ALA A 7 -1.59 26.46 23.51
CA ALA A 7 -1.97 26.01 22.18
C ALA A 7 -0.73 25.72 21.32
N ALA A 8 0.26 26.63 21.30
CA ALA A 8 1.51 26.41 20.56
C ALA A 8 2.29 25.19 21.08
N ALA A 9 2.29 24.95 22.40
CA ALA A 9 2.89 23.76 23.01
C ALA A 9 2.12 22.47 22.69
N LEU A 10 0.79 22.53 22.59
CA LEU A 10 -0.02 21.40 22.11
C LEU A 10 0.26 21.12 20.62
N TRP A 11 0.43 22.15 19.79
CA TRP A 11 0.78 22.02 18.38
C TRP A 11 2.19 21.45 18.18
N SER A 12 3.17 21.86 18.99
CA SER A 12 4.53 21.30 18.93
C SER A 12 4.62 19.88 19.53
N ALA A 13 3.83 19.57 20.55
CA ALA A 13 3.69 18.21 21.09
C ALA A 13 3.01 17.25 20.09
N LEU A 14 2.02 17.74 19.32
CA LEU A 14 1.41 16.99 18.22
C LEU A 14 2.35 16.84 17.01
N GLY A 15 3.23 17.83 16.77
CA GLY A 15 4.22 17.81 15.68
C GLY A 15 5.49 17.00 15.97
N SER A 16 5.70 16.58 17.22
CA SER A 16 6.87 15.82 17.66
C SER A 16 6.52 14.43 18.17
N LEU A 17 5.50 13.80 17.56
CA LEU A 17 5.40 12.35 17.68
C LEU A 17 6.69 11.76 17.12
N PRO A 18 7.44 10.98 17.93
CA PRO A 18 8.59 10.26 17.43
C PRO A 18 8.13 9.50 16.19
N LEU A 19 8.78 9.77 15.07
CA LEU A 19 9.14 8.86 13.99
C LEU A 19 8.38 7.53 14.11
N ALA A 20 7.56 7.22 13.12
CA ALA A 20 6.68 6.06 13.02
C ALA A 20 7.42 4.70 13.06
N HIS A 21 8.16 4.43 14.13
CA HIS A 21 8.54 3.09 14.53
C HIS A 21 7.23 2.44 14.96
N LEU A 22 6.72 1.49 14.17
CA LEU A 22 5.60 0.66 14.60
C LEU A 22 5.89 0.16 16.02
N VAL A 23 5.06 0.56 16.98
CA VAL A 23 5.16 0.06 18.34
C VAL A 23 5.07 -1.45 18.26
N PRO A 24 6.04 -2.21 18.80
CA PRO A 24 6.02 -3.65 18.74
C PRO A 24 4.69 -4.16 19.28
N THR A 25 3.96 -4.94 18.48
CA THR A 25 2.64 -5.47 18.87
C THR A 25 2.75 -6.56 19.93
N GLY A 26 3.97 -6.98 20.27
CA GLY A 26 4.27 -8.09 21.18
C GLY A 26 4.18 -9.46 20.50
N LEU A 27 3.80 -9.54 19.23
CA LEU A 27 3.70 -10.77 18.44
C LEU A 27 5.04 -11.26 17.86
N GLY A 28 6.12 -10.52 18.13
CA GLY A 28 7.45 -10.73 17.57
C GLY A 28 7.56 -10.21 16.13
N PRO A 29 8.79 -10.21 15.56
CA PRO A 29 9.07 -9.55 14.28
C PRO A 29 8.17 -10.03 13.13
N TRP A 30 7.85 -11.32 13.08
CA TRP A 30 6.95 -11.88 12.07
C TRP A 30 5.51 -11.33 12.17
N GLY A 31 4.94 -11.33 13.39
CA GLY A 31 3.59 -10.81 13.62
C GLY A 31 3.51 -9.29 13.42
N ASP A 32 4.55 -8.56 13.81
CA ASP A 32 4.69 -7.12 13.52
C ASP A 32 4.73 -6.85 12.01
N GLY A 33 5.42 -7.71 11.25
CA GLY A 33 5.41 -7.70 9.80
C GLY A 33 4.03 -7.91 9.19
N MET A 34 3.25 -8.87 9.72
CA MET A 34 1.86 -9.06 9.27
C MET A 34 0.98 -7.85 9.57
N ALA A 35 1.13 -7.26 10.77
CA ALA A 35 0.36 -6.09 11.18
C ALA A 35 0.70 -4.84 10.37
N ARG A 36 1.97 -4.70 9.94
CA ARG A 36 2.47 -3.58 9.17
C ARG A 36 1.63 -3.25 7.94
N LEU A 37 1.24 -4.26 7.16
CA LEU A 37 0.38 -4.07 5.99
C LEU A 37 -0.94 -3.36 6.33
N MET A 38 -1.52 -3.66 7.50
CA MET A 38 -2.77 -3.04 7.96
C MET A 38 -2.55 -1.64 8.55
N LEU A 39 -1.35 -1.41 9.09
CA LEU A 39 -0.97 -0.16 9.77
C LEU A 39 -0.34 0.87 8.82
N GLN A 40 0.02 0.47 7.60
CA GLN A 40 0.47 1.34 6.51
C GLN A 40 -0.65 1.51 5.47
N PRO A 41 -1.49 2.56 5.57
CA PRO A 41 -2.67 2.72 4.72
C PRO A 41 -2.32 2.75 3.24
N LEU A 42 -1.17 3.33 2.89
CA LEU A 42 -0.70 3.47 1.51
C LEU A 42 -0.50 2.09 0.84
N ASP A 43 0.07 1.14 1.57
CA ASP A 43 0.36 -0.20 1.09
C ASP A 43 -0.93 -1.02 0.94
N LEU A 44 -1.83 -0.92 1.92
CA LEU A 44 -3.14 -1.54 1.85
C LEU A 44 -3.98 -0.99 0.69
N LEU A 45 -4.03 0.34 0.53
CA LEU A 45 -4.76 0.99 -0.55
C LEU A 45 -4.21 0.58 -1.92
N LEU A 46 -2.89 0.53 -2.09
CA LEU A 46 -2.28 0.01 -3.31
C LEU A 46 -2.71 -1.44 -3.55
N LEU A 47 -2.59 -2.30 -2.53
CA LEU A 47 -2.90 -3.71 -2.66
C LEU A 47 -4.33 -3.93 -3.13
N VAL A 48 -5.29 -3.26 -2.49
CA VAL A 48 -6.70 -3.29 -2.89
C VAL A 48 -6.83 -2.80 -4.33
N ALA A 49 -6.24 -1.67 -4.70
CA ALA A 49 -6.35 -1.12 -6.05
C ALA A 49 -5.82 -2.06 -7.14
N LEU A 50 -4.69 -2.73 -6.90
CA LEU A 50 -4.13 -3.71 -7.83
C LEU A 50 -5.02 -4.95 -7.97
N VAL A 51 -5.66 -5.40 -6.88
CA VAL A 51 -6.65 -6.47 -6.93
C VAL A 51 -7.88 -6.07 -7.74
N LEU A 52 -8.43 -4.86 -7.52
CA LEU A 52 -9.57 -4.36 -8.29
C LEU A 52 -9.24 -4.31 -9.78
N LEU A 53 -8.07 -3.79 -10.17
CA LEU A 53 -7.61 -3.78 -11.56
C LEU A 53 -7.46 -5.19 -12.14
N ALA A 54 -7.03 -6.15 -11.33
CA ALA A 54 -6.86 -7.52 -11.80
C ALA A 54 -8.18 -8.23 -12.07
N VAL A 55 -9.16 -8.10 -11.16
CA VAL A 55 -10.52 -8.64 -11.32
C VAL A 55 -11.18 -8.07 -12.57
N GLN A 56 -11.04 -6.77 -12.76
CA GLN A 56 -11.47 -6.02 -13.94
C GLN A 56 -10.89 -6.54 -15.27
N ASN A 57 -9.62 -6.99 -15.25
CA ASN A 57 -8.93 -7.52 -16.43
C ASN A 57 -9.19 -9.01 -16.71
N GLY A 58 -9.99 -9.67 -15.87
CA GLY A 58 -10.50 -11.03 -16.05
C GLY A 58 -9.68 -12.14 -15.38
N ARG A 59 -10.31 -13.32 -15.29
CA ARG A 59 -9.93 -14.44 -14.41
C ARG A 59 -8.50 -14.96 -14.58
N SER A 60 -8.02 -15.03 -15.83
CA SER A 60 -6.65 -15.52 -16.11
C SER A 60 -5.54 -14.72 -15.41
N TRP A 61 -5.79 -13.46 -15.07
CA TRP A 61 -4.83 -12.61 -14.39
C TRP A 61 -5.03 -12.60 -12.88
N SER A 62 -6.27 -12.61 -12.39
CA SER A 62 -6.56 -12.74 -10.96
C SER A 62 -5.92 -14.00 -10.37
N ASP A 63 -5.94 -15.12 -11.10
CA ASP A 63 -5.40 -16.40 -10.62
C ASP A 63 -3.89 -16.34 -10.35
N ARG A 64 -3.17 -15.51 -11.09
CA ARG A 64 -1.71 -15.34 -10.93
C ARG A 64 -1.37 -14.26 -9.91
N LEU A 65 -2.27 -13.30 -9.70
CA LEU A 65 -2.02 -12.13 -8.87
C LEU A 65 -1.69 -12.50 -7.42
N ALA A 66 -2.37 -13.52 -6.87
CA ALA A 66 -2.13 -14.04 -5.53
C ALA A 66 -0.70 -14.54 -5.30
N LEU A 67 0.03 -14.90 -6.37
CA LEU A 67 1.45 -15.26 -6.30
C LEU A 67 2.34 -14.10 -6.72
N VAL A 68 1.96 -13.35 -7.76
CA VAL A 68 2.78 -12.27 -8.31
C VAL A 68 3.01 -11.18 -7.27
N LEU A 69 1.96 -10.67 -6.63
CA LEU A 69 2.08 -9.56 -5.66
C LEU A 69 3.00 -9.88 -4.48
N PRO A 70 2.80 -10.96 -3.70
CA PRO A 70 3.67 -11.22 -2.56
C PRO A 70 5.12 -11.52 -2.99
N LEU A 71 5.33 -12.16 -4.15
CA LEU A 71 6.69 -12.43 -4.64
C LEU A 71 7.40 -11.17 -5.12
N SER A 72 6.73 -10.31 -5.90
CA SER A 72 7.33 -9.04 -6.32
C SER A 72 7.58 -8.13 -5.12
N TRP A 73 6.67 -8.10 -4.16
CA TRP A 73 6.87 -7.38 -2.91
C TRP A 73 8.07 -7.90 -2.14
N LEU A 74 8.19 -9.22 -1.96
CA LEU A 74 9.31 -9.83 -1.25
C LEU A 74 10.64 -9.52 -1.94
N VAL A 75 10.71 -9.63 -3.26
CA VAL A 75 11.91 -9.28 -4.04
C VAL A 75 12.26 -7.80 -3.86
N GLY A 76 11.26 -6.93 -3.94
CA GLY A 76 11.42 -5.50 -3.65
C GLY A 76 11.98 -5.27 -2.25
N GLY A 77 11.34 -5.85 -1.23
CA GLY A 77 11.71 -5.67 0.16
C GLY A 77 13.07 -6.24 0.52
N LEU A 78 13.48 -7.36 -0.07
CA LEU A 78 14.85 -7.85 0.04
C LEU A 78 15.83 -6.82 -0.54
N GLY A 79 15.51 -6.25 -1.71
CA GLY A 79 16.27 -5.12 -2.25
C GLY A 79 16.33 -3.93 -1.29
N GLY A 80 15.21 -3.60 -0.65
CA GLY A 80 15.10 -2.49 0.31
C GLY A 80 15.97 -2.69 1.55
N LEU A 81 16.02 -3.91 2.08
CA LEU A 81 16.90 -4.27 3.20
C LEU A 81 18.39 -4.04 2.85
N LEU A 82 18.77 -4.30 1.60
CA LEU A 82 20.14 -4.12 1.12
C LEU A 82 20.52 -2.65 0.92
N VAL A 83 19.56 -1.73 0.80
CA VAL A 83 19.83 -0.29 0.65
C VAL A 83 20.49 0.29 1.91
N GLY A 84 20.24 -0.29 3.09
CA GLY A 84 20.88 0.11 4.34
C GLY A 84 20.45 1.48 4.89
N ARG A 85 19.47 2.13 4.26
CA ARG A 85 18.85 3.39 4.70
C ARG A 85 17.38 3.42 4.27
N GLU A 86 16.57 4.17 4.99
CA GLU A 86 15.17 4.38 4.67
C GLU A 86 15.02 5.23 3.39
N LEU A 87 14.10 4.82 2.50
CA LEU A 87 13.76 5.57 1.29
C LEU A 87 12.55 6.46 1.55
N HIS A 88 12.75 7.78 1.58
CA HIS A 88 11.67 8.77 1.75
C HIS A 88 10.90 9.03 0.44
N LEU A 89 10.21 8.02 -0.06
CA LEU A 89 9.42 8.07 -1.31
C LEU A 89 7.91 8.26 -1.08
N ALA A 90 7.51 8.77 0.09
CA ALA A 90 6.11 8.88 0.49
C ALA A 90 5.23 9.66 -0.52
N LEU A 91 5.73 10.79 -1.03
CA LEU A 91 5.05 11.58 -2.06
C LEU A 91 4.84 10.79 -3.37
N LEU A 92 5.88 10.08 -3.82
CA LEU A 92 5.79 9.24 -5.02
C LEU A 92 4.78 8.11 -4.81
N CYS A 93 4.84 7.43 -3.67
CA CYS A 93 3.92 6.33 -3.36
C CYS A 93 2.47 6.82 -3.32
N ALA A 94 2.20 7.96 -2.66
CA ALA A 94 0.88 8.56 -2.61
C ALA A 94 0.37 8.97 -4.02
N ALA A 95 1.25 9.47 -4.88
CA ALA A 95 0.95 9.78 -6.29
C ALA A 95 0.58 8.52 -7.08
N LEU A 96 1.34 7.44 -6.89
CA LEU A 96 1.07 6.16 -7.54
C LEU A 96 -0.23 5.53 -7.06
N VAL A 97 -0.52 5.51 -5.76
CA VAL A 97 -1.82 5.03 -5.24
C VAL A 97 -2.97 5.85 -5.80
N THR A 98 -2.82 7.18 -5.86
CA THR A 98 -3.82 8.05 -6.47
C THR A 98 -4.06 7.66 -7.92
N ALA A 99 -3.00 7.52 -8.71
CA ALA A 99 -3.09 7.16 -10.12
C ALA A 99 -3.75 5.80 -10.32
N VAL A 100 -3.37 4.78 -9.53
CA VAL A 100 -3.96 3.43 -9.61
C VAL A 100 -5.43 3.44 -9.17
N GLY A 101 -5.79 4.22 -8.14
CA GLY A 101 -7.17 4.42 -7.72
C GLY A 101 -8.04 5.07 -8.81
N VAL A 102 -7.50 6.10 -9.48
CA VAL A 102 -8.17 6.73 -10.64
C VAL A 102 -8.35 5.72 -11.77
N LEU A 103 -7.32 4.92 -12.08
CA LEU A 103 -7.43 3.86 -13.09
C LEU A 103 -8.51 2.83 -12.71
N ALA A 104 -8.58 2.42 -11.45
CA ALA A 104 -9.61 1.50 -10.96
C ALA A 104 -11.01 2.12 -10.99
N ALA A 105 -11.14 3.43 -10.80
CA ALA A 105 -12.42 4.14 -10.82
C ALA A 105 -12.99 4.35 -12.24
N LEU A 106 -12.15 4.37 -13.27
CA LEU A 106 -12.52 4.81 -14.63
C LEU A 106 -12.89 3.67 -15.62
N GLU A 107 -12.86 2.41 -15.23
CA GLU A 107 -13.04 1.30 -16.18
C GLU A 107 -14.48 1.25 -16.78
N PRO A 108 -14.67 1.14 -18.12
CA PRO A 108 -13.94 0.37 -19.15
C PRO A 108 -13.31 1.21 -20.30
N ALA A 109 -13.03 2.52 -20.10
CA ALA A 109 -12.67 3.43 -21.20
C ALA A 109 -11.19 3.40 -21.64
N LEU A 110 -10.28 3.00 -20.75
CA LEU A 110 -8.85 2.94 -21.07
C LEU A 110 -8.52 1.57 -21.67
N ARG A 111 -8.29 1.53 -22.99
CA ARG A 111 -7.65 0.39 -23.68
C ARG A 111 -6.16 0.29 -23.32
N LEU A 112 -5.82 0.34 -22.03
CA LEU A 112 -4.48 0.05 -21.56
C LEU A 112 -4.18 -1.41 -21.92
N GLY A 113 -3.07 -1.64 -22.62
CA GLY A 113 -2.72 -2.98 -23.04
C GLY A 113 -2.60 -3.90 -21.81
N LYS A 114 -3.25 -5.08 -21.85
CA LYS A 114 -3.23 -6.06 -20.74
C LYS A 114 -1.81 -6.36 -20.24
N ARG A 115 -0.81 -6.32 -21.13
CA ARG A 115 0.61 -6.50 -20.78
C ARG A 115 1.14 -5.37 -19.88
N PHE A 116 0.76 -4.13 -20.14
CA PHE A 116 1.17 -2.96 -19.36
C PHE A 116 0.59 -3.02 -17.94
N LEU A 117 -0.69 -3.38 -17.80
CA LEU A 117 -1.32 -3.56 -16.49
C LEU A 117 -0.67 -4.70 -15.69
N ARG A 118 -0.33 -5.82 -16.34
CA ARG A 118 0.39 -6.94 -15.72
C ARG A 118 1.81 -6.58 -15.30
N GLY A 119 2.54 -5.86 -16.15
CA GLY A 119 3.88 -5.37 -15.80
C GLY A 119 3.83 -4.33 -14.68
N GLY A 120 2.87 -3.41 -14.75
CA GLY A 120 2.69 -2.33 -13.79
C GLY A 120 2.34 -2.82 -12.39
N THR A 121 1.47 -3.81 -12.26
CA THR A 121 1.12 -4.42 -10.95
C THR A 121 2.34 -5.04 -10.27
N ALA A 122 3.14 -5.84 -10.99
CA ALA A 122 4.37 -6.41 -10.46
C ALA A 122 5.42 -5.33 -10.13
N ALA A 123 5.57 -4.32 -11.00
CA ALA A 123 6.53 -3.23 -10.80
C ALA A 123 6.15 -2.35 -9.59
N LEU A 124 4.87 -2.02 -9.43
CA LEU A 124 4.37 -1.25 -8.29
C LEU A 124 4.52 -2.02 -6.98
N SER A 125 4.16 -3.30 -6.98
CA SER A 125 4.36 -4.16 -5.81
C SER A 125 5.84 -4.30 -5.44
N LEU A 126 6.73 -4.41 -6.43
CA LEU A 126 8.18 -4.40 -6.19
C LEU A 126 8.66 -3.08 -5.62
N LEU A 127 8.24 -1.94 -6.19
CA LEU A 127 8.61 -0.61 -5.70
C LEU A 127 8.16 -0.40 -4.25
N PHE A 128 6.92 -0.76 -3.94
CA PHE A 128 6.40 -0.61 -2.58
C PHE A 128 7.07 -1.57 -1.61
N GLY A 129 7.34 -2.81 -2.03
CA GLY A 129 8.18 -3.74 -1.29
C GLY A 129 9.56 -3.14 -0.99
N LEU A 130 10.20 -2.51 -1.98
CA LEU A 130 11.50 -1.83 -1.80
C LEU A 130 11.44 -0.75 -0.71
N VAL A 131 10.40 0.08 -0.72
CA VAL A 131 10.20 1.12 0.30
C VAL A 131 9.96 0.49 1.67
N ALA A 132 9.07 -0.50 1.76
CA ALA A 132 8.76 -1.22 3.00
C ALA A 132 9.98 -1.95 3.59
N GLY A 133 10.80 -2.58 2.75
CA GLY A 133 12.05 -3.22 3.16
C GLY A 133 13.10 -2.21 3.62
N SER A 134 13.18 -1.04 2.97
CA SER A 134 14.12 0.01 3.37
C SER A 134 13.84 0.56 4.77
N SER A 135 12.58 0.58 5.21
CA SER A 135 12.22 1.01 6.58
C SER A 135 12.55 -0.05 7.63
N LEU A 136 12.74 -1.32 7.24
CA LEU A 136 13.21 -2.40 8.12
C LEU A 136 14.73 -2.46 8.21
N ALA A 137 15.46 -1.81 7.31
CA ALA A 137 16.91 -1.87 7.28
C ALA A 137 17.49 -1.48 8.65
N GLY A 138 18.44 -2.29 9.15
CA GLY A 138 19.08 -2.07 10.45
C GLY A 138 18.32 -2.59 11.69
N HIS A 139 17.10 -3.12 11.54
CA HIS A 139 16.33 -3.65 12.67
C HIS A 139 16.59 -5.16 12.91
N GLY A 140 16.66 -5.55 14.18
CA GLY A 140 16.70 -6.97 14.57
C GLY A 140 15.40 -7.68 14.15
N GLY A 141 15.51 -8.74 13.36
CA GLY A 141 14.36 -9.49 12.86
C GLY A 141 13.71 -8.93 11.59
N ALA A 142 14.37 -8.01 10.89
CA ALA A 142 13.90 -7.42 9.64
C ALA A 142 13.44 -8.45 8.59
N LEU A 143 14.16 -9.55 8.42
CA LEU A 143 13.78 -10.60 7.47
C LEU A 143 12.47 -11.31 7.88
N GLN A 144 12.27 -11.55 9.18
CA GLN A 144 11.05 -12.19 9.69
C GLN A 144 9.85 -11.26 9.52
N ALA A 145 10.03 -9.95 9.78
CA ALA A 145 9.01 -8.95 9.52
C ALA A 145 8.65 -8.88 8.03
N LEU A 146 9.64 -8.84 7.15
CA LEU A 146 9.39 -8.80 5.70
C LEU A 146 8.64 -10.05 5.20
N LEU A 147 8.99 -11.24 5.70
CA LEU A 147 8.28 -12.47 5.34
C LEU A 147 6.86 -12.47 5.89
N GLY A 148 6.65 -12.00 7.12
CA GLY A 148 5.31 -11.82 7.69
C GLY A 148 4.45 -10.88 6.85
N GLU A 149 5.00 -9.75 6.42
CA GLU A 149 4.33 -8.80 5.54
C GLU A 149 3.98 -9.42 4.18
N ALA A 150 4.90 -10.16 3.55
CA ALA A 150 4.64 -10.87 2.30
C ALA A 150 3.53 -11.93 2.44
N VAL A 151 3.46 -12.63 3.58
CA VAL A 151 2.36 -13.57 3.86
C VAL A 151 1.05 -12.83 4.07
N ALA A 152 1.03 -11.71 4.78
CA ALA A 152 -0.17 -10.89 4.93
C ALA A 152 -0.68 -10.40 3.57
N ILE A 153 0.21 -9.98 2.67
CA ILE A 153 -0.13 -9.60 1.30
C ILE A 153 -0.77 -10.76 0.55
N ALA A 154 -0.18 -11.96 0.61
CA ALA A 154 -0.71 -13.15 -0.03
C ALA A 154 -2.12 -13.48 0.48
N VAL A 155 -2.31 -13.48 1.80
CA VAL A 155 -3.60 -13.77 2.44
C VAL A 155 -4.65 -12.73 2.09
N VAL A 156 -4.36 -11.44 2.24
CA VAL A 156 -5.31 -10.37 1.93
C VAL A 156 -5.66 -10.38 0.45
N THR A 157 -4.68 -10.60 -0.44
CA THR A 157 -4.93 -10.73 -1.88
C THR A 157 -5.89 -11.89 -2.17
N ALA A 158 -5.62 -13.07 -1.60
CA ALA A 158 -6.47 -14.24 -1.78
C ALA A 158 -7.90 -14.00 -1.28
N LEU A 159 -8.05 -13.41 -0.08
CA LEU A 159 -9.35 -13.08 0.51
C LEU A 159 -10.12 -12.06 -0.35
N LEU A 160 -9.45 -11.01 -0.84
CA LEU A 160 -10.08 -10.02 -1.72
C LEU A 160 -10.52 -10.65 -3.04
N LEU A 161 -9.69 -11.50 -3.65
CA LEU A 161 -10.04 -12.20 -4.88
C LEU A 161 -11.24 -13.13 -4.68
N MET A 162 -11.31 -13.84 -3.55
CA MET A 162 -12.48 -14.65 -3.19
C MET A 162 -13.73 -13.80 -2.94
N ALA A 163 -13.60 -12.67 -2.24
CA ALA A 163 -14.72 -11.77 -1.95
C ALA A 163 -15.27 -11.07 -3.21
N LEU A 164 -14.41 -10.90 -4.22
CA LEU A 164 -14.75 -10.29 -5.51
C LEU A 164 -15.11 -11.33 -6.59
N ASP A 165 -15.12 -12.63 -6.26
CA ASP A 165 -15.63 -13.68 -7.14
C ASP A 165 -17.16 -13.45 -7.34
N PRO A 166 -17.67 -13.52 -8.58
CA PRO A 166 -18.70 -12.58 -9.02
C PRO A 166 -20.12 -12.90 -8.52
N PRO A 167 -20.82 -11.91 -7.93
CA PRO A 167 -22.24 -11.67 -8.16
C PRO A 167 -22.48 -10.84 -9.45
N HIS A 168 -23.76 -10.58 -9.80
CA HIS A 168 -24.21 -9.94 -11.06
C HIS A 168 -23.25 -8.83 -11.59
N PRO A 169 -22.88 -8.84 -12.89
CA PRO A 169 -21.76 -8.04 -13.43
C PRO A 169 -21.91 -6.51 -13.29
N ARG A 170 -23.13 -6.00 -13.14
CA ARG A 170 -23.38 -4.55 -12.96
C ARG A 170 -23.04 -4.06 -11.55
N TRP A 171 -23.29 -4.86 -10.52
CA TRP A 171 -22.98 -4.51 -9.13
C TRP A 171 -21.49 -4.49 -8.89
N LEU A 172 -20.78 -5.47 -9.48
CA LEU A 172 -19.33 -5.51 -9.45
C LEU A 172 -18.74 -4.24 -10.06
N ALA A 173 -19.19 -3.83 -11.25
CA ALA A 173 -18.70 -2.60 -11.88
C ALA A 173 -18.91 -1.34 -11.02
N LEU A 174 -20.09 -1.18 -10.39
CA LEU A 174 -20.36 -0.05 -9.49
C LEU A 174 -19.49 -0.09 -8.23
N GLY A 175 -19.36 -1.27 -7.60
CA GLY A 175 -18.55 -1.46 -6.41
C GLY A 175 -17.07 -1.16 -6.66
N LEU A 176 -16.52 -1.69 -7.74
CA LEU A 176 -15.12 -1.44 -8.14
C LEU A 176 -14.85 0.05 -8.38
N ARG A 177 -15.78 0.75 -9.05
CA ARG A 177 -15.66 2.20 -9.29
C ARG A 177 -15.71 3.02 -8.02
N LEU A 178 -16.63 2.67 -7.11
CA LEU A 178 -16.74 3.31 -5.82
C LEU A 178 -15.46 3.11 -5.02
N ILE A 179 -14.99 1.87 -4.86
CA ILE A 179 -13.77 1.61 -4.09
C ILE A 179 -12.56 2.32 -4.74
N GLY A 180 -12.44 2.31 -6.08
CA GLY A 180 -11.39 3.03 -6.79
C GLY A 180 -11.39 4.54 -6.54
N SER A 181 -12.57 5.19 -6.52
CA SER A 181 -12.66 6.63 -6.26
C SER A 181 -12.30 6.99 -4.82
N TRP A 182 -12.68 6.15 -3.85
CA TRP A 182 -12.25 6.29 -2.46
C TRP A 182 -10.75 6.17 -2.33
N ILE A 183 -10.12 5.18 -2.98
CA ILE A 183 -8.66 5.02 -2.98
C ILE A 183 -7.97 6.26 -3.58
N ALA A 184 -8.47 6.77 -4.71
CA ALA A 184 -7.95 7.98 -5.34
C ALA A 184 -8.04 9.20 -4.42
N ALA A 185 -9.19 9.38 -3.75
CA ALA A 185 -9.41 10.47 -2.81
C ALA A 185 -8.48 10.38 -1.59
N SER A 186 -8.33 9.18 -1.02
CA SER A 186 -7.38 8.95 0.09
C SER A 186 -5.94 9.24 -0.32
N GLY A 187 -5.53 8.80 -1.51
CA GLY A 187 -4.21 9.11 -2.08
C GLY A 187 -3.99 10.61 -2.28
N LEU A 188 -4.97 11.33 -2.84
CA LEU A 188 -4.93 12.79 -3.01
C LEU A 188 -4.84 13.53 -1.67
N LEU A 189 -5.58 13.06 -0.66
CA LEU A 189 -5.54 13.62 0.67
C LEU A 189 -4.15 13.45 1.29
N MET A 190 -3.55 12.27 1.15
CA MET A 190 -2.18 12.01 1.62
C MET A 190 -1.13 12.83 0.85
N LEU A 191 -1.27 12.99 -0.47
CA LEU A 191 -0.44 13.90 -1.27
C LEU A 191 -0.54 15.36 -0.78
N GLY A 192 -1.76 15.83 -0.56
CA GLY A 192 -2.03 17.18 -0.06
C GLY A 192 -1.47 17.40 1.35
N TRP A 193 -1.46 16.36 2.18
CA TRP A 193 -0.86 16.40 3.52
C TRP A 193 0.67 16.43 3.45
N LEU A 194 1.27 15.49 2.72
CA LEU A 194 2.72 15.34 2.61
C LEU A 194 3.38 16.53 1.92
N SER A 195 2.71 17.18 0.97
CA SER A 195 3.24 18.39 0.31
C SER A 195 3.34 19.62 1.21
N ARG A 196 2.69 19.59 2.38
CA ARG A 196 2.73 20.68 3.38
C ARG A 196 3.79 20.47 4.45
N GLN A 197 4.35 19.27 4.58
CA GLN A 197 5.39 19.00 5.57
C GLN A 197 6.75 19.50 5.04
N PRO A 198 7.53 20.26 5.83
CA PRO A 198 8.88 20.62 5.46
C PRO A 198 9.74 19.34 5.36
N LEU A 199 10.43 19.18 4.22
CA LEU A 199 11.40 18.11 3.96
C LEU A 199 12.63 18.23 4.86
#